data_AF-A0A2V1DE96-F1
#
_entry.id   AF-A0A2V1DE96-F1
#
_cell.length_a   1.000
_cell.length_b   1.000
_cell.length_c   1.000
_cell.angle_alpha   90.00
_cell.angle_beta   90.00
_cell.angle_gamma   90.00
#
_symmetry.space_group_name_H-M   'P 1'
#
loop_
_entity.id
_entity.type
_entity.pdbx_description
1 polymer ?
#
loop_
_entity_poly.entity_id
_entity_poly.type
_entity_poly.pdbx_seq_one_letter_code
_entity_poly.pdbx_strand_id
1 'polypeptide(L)'
;MKLVDEKKALGDISSLNKARKNFSGFDAQQKAIDDLKAQYTEQKKLLDDPEQKAISQKYNELQSELDALKKEQDEAFTNLRGLREATDKARAEQQEKWQSLKDFKDNYYQQKRAFADYDYQARKARQERKRQEQLEWQANKRKETAAKRLEEASAPAYQDEILACEGLIRHFDPSALPAKETTATNKFAASAQRTVESSGFKGTRIVKKDDLKEKLAHWKSDQDRKTKENIAKAQKEIDRLEAEETDGATDTARKPSQKNQAVNGGAVSAGAELEQEKDAEADVAEELKKAKIEDGEA
;
A
#
# COMPACT_ATOMS: atom_id res chain seq x y z
N MET A 1 14.31 73.62 -135.50
CA MET A 1 15.30 73.67 -134.41
C MET A 1 16.64 73.20 -134.97
N LYS A 2 17.78 73.45 -134.31
CA LYS A 2 19.06 72.87 -134.76
C LYS A 2 19.10 71.41 -134.32
N LEU A 3 19.74 70.53 -135.09
CA LEU A 3 19.85 69.07 -134.85
C LEU A 3 20.24 68.67 -133.41
N VAL A 4 21.00 69.52 -132.71
CA VAL A 4 21.42 69.31 -131.32
C VAL A 4 20.24 69.45 -130.34
N ASP A 5 19.34 70.40 -130.58
CA ASP A 5 18.15 70.62 -129.75
C ASP A 5 17.13 69.49 -129.94
N GLU A 6 17.03 68.94 -131.15
CA GLU A 6 16.20 67.77 -131.44
C GLU A 6 16.74 66.50 -130.77
N LYS A 7 18.06 66.32 -130.73
CA LYS A 7 18.69 65.21 -130.00
C LYS A 7 18.49 65.33 -128.49
N LYS A 8 18.54 66.54 -127.93
CA LYS A 8 18.20 66.80 -126.51
C LYS A 8 16.72 66.54 -126.24
N ALA A 9 15.83 67.04 -127.09
CA ALA A 9 14.39 66.78 -126.97
C ALA A 9 14.05 65.28 -127.04
N LEU A 10 14.72 64.50 -127.90
CA LEU A 10 14.57 63.04 -127.94
C LEU A 10 15.09 62.36 -126.66
N GLY A 11 16.19 62.85 -126.08
CA GLY A 11 16.68 62.41 -124.77
C GLY A 11 15.67 62.68 -123.64
N ASP A 12 15.08 63.88 -123.63
CA ASP A 12 14.07 64.28 -122.66
C ASP A 12 12.76 63.51 -122.82
N ILE A 13 12.33 63.22 -124.06
CA ILE A 13 11.18 62.35 -124.31
C ILE A 13 11.45 60.93 -123.79
N SER A 14 12.66 60.40 -123.98
CA SER A 14 13.04 59.08 -123.45
C SER A 14 13.06 59.05 -121.92
N SER A 15 13.59 60.09 -121.28
CA SER A 15 13.63 60.20 -119.82
C SER A 15 12.21 60.37 -119.23
N LEU A 16 11.36 61.18 -119.86
CA LEU A 16 9.96 61.36 -119.48
C LEU A 16 9.17 60.06 -119.65
N ASN A 17 9.41 59.28 -120.70
CA ASN A 17 8.77 57.97 -120.87
C ASN A 17 9.21 56.96 -119.79
N LYS A 18 10.48 56.97 -119.38
CA LYS A 18 10.96 56.15 -118.24
C LYS A 18 10.34 56.61 -116.92
N ALA A 19 10.28 57.92 -116.68
CA ALA A 19 9.63 58.50 -115.50
C ALA A 19 8.14 58.15 -115.45
N ARG A 20 7.43 58.19 -116.59
CA ARG A 20 6.02 57.80 -116.70
C ARG A 20 5.79 56.32 -116.36
N LYS A 21 6.70 55.43 -116.78
CA LYS A 21 6.66 54.01 -116.39
C LYS A 21 6.90 53.81 -114.89
N ASN A 22 7.84 54.54 -114.29
CA ASN A 22 8.04 54.50 -112.84
C ASN A 22 6.81 55.01 -112.07
N PHE A 23 6.11 56.02 -112.60
CA PHE A 23 4.86 56.51 -112.04
C PHE A 23 3.74 55.46 -112.06
N SER A 24 3.65 54.62 -113.08
CA SER A 24 2.66 53.52 -113.11
C SER A 24 2.91 52.44 -112.05
N GLY A 25 4.12 52.36 -111.47
CA GLY A 25 4.41 51.49 -110.33
C GLY A 25 3.93 52.04 -108.99
N PHE A 26 3.78 53.36 -108.87
CA PHE A 26 3.28 53.99 -107.65
C PHE A 26 1.81 53.67 -107.40
N ASP A 27 0.98 53.49 -108.43
CA ASP A 27 -0.41 53.07 -108.25
C ASP A 27 -0.52 51.67 -107.62
N ALA A 28 0.36 50.74 -108.03
CA ALA A 28 0.41 49.39 -107.45
C ALA A 28 0.96 49.40 -106.02
N GLN A 29 1.98 50.23 -105.74
CA GLN A 29 2.51 50.39 -104.38
C GLN A 29 1.50 51.09 -103.46
N GLN A 30 0.78 52.09 -103.96
CA GLN A 30 -0.27 52.79 -103.23
C GLN A 30 -1.40 51.82 -102.88
N LYS A 31 -1.84 51.00 -103.84
CA LYS A 31 -2.82 49.94 -103.59
C LYS A 31 -2.35 48.95 -102.53
N ALA A 32 -1.10 48.50 -102.58
CA ALA A 32 -0.54 47.59 -101.58
C ALA A 32 -0.43 48.24 -100.17
N ILE A 33 -0.10 49.53 -100.11
CA ILE A 33 -0.08 50.30 -98.86
C ILE A 33 -1.50 50.44 -98.29
N ASP A 34 -2.49 50.69 -99.14
CA ASP A 34 -3.87 50.83 -98.72
C ASP A 34 -4.46 49.49 -98.26
N ASP A 35 -4.12 48.38 -98.94
CA ASP A 35 -4.46 47.02 -98.51
C ASP A 35 -3.80 46.66 -97.16
N LEU A 36 -2.51 46.99 -96.96
CA LEU A 36 -1.81 46.79 -95.68
C LEU A 36 -2.39 47.65 -94.55
N LYS A 37 -2.76 48.90 -94.84
CA LYS A 37 -3.45 49.76 -93.87
C LYS A 37 -4.82 49.18 -93.51
N ALA A 38 -5.55 48.66 -94.49
CA ALA A 38 -6.82 47.98 -94.24
C ALA A 38 -6.63 46.77 -93.29
N GLN A 39 -5.68 45.88 -93.59
CA GLN A 39 -5.35 44.74 -92.73
C GLN A 39 -4.90 45.17 -91.32
N TYR A 40 -4.06 46.21 -91.21
CA TYR A 40 -3.63 46.73 -89.92
C TYR A 40 -4.81 47.29 -89.11
N THR A 41 -5.73 48.01 -89.75
CA THR A 41 -6.95 48.49 -89.07
C THR A 41 -7.88 47.36 -88.64
N GLU A 42 -7.92 46.26 -89.39
CA GLU A 42 -8.72 45.07 -89.06
C GLU A 42 -8.11 44.28 -87.89
N GLN A 43 -6.80 44.02 -87.91
CA GLN A 43 -6.08 43.39 -86.79
C GLN A 43 -6.13 44.24 -85.53
N LYS A 44 -6.07 45.57 -85.66
CA LYS A 44 -6.20 46.48 -84.53
C LYS A 44 -7.59 46.38 -83.88
N LYS A 45 -8.66 46.20 -84.66
CA LYS A 45 -10.02 45.96 -84.11
C LYS A 45 -10.14 44.63 -83.36
N LEU A 46 -9.44 43.60 -83.81
CA LEU A 46 -9.38 42.30 -83.11
C LEU A 46 -8.59 42.38 -81.79
N LEU A 47 -7.56 43.23 -81.73
CA LEU A 47 -6.78 43.46 -80.50
C LEU A 47 -7.49 44.40 -79.51
N ASP A 48 -8.22 45.38 -80.04
CA ASP A 48 -9.08 46.29 -79.28
C ASP A 48 -10.47 45.71 -79.00
N ASP A 49 -10.63 44.39 -79.14
CA ASP A 49 -11.86 43.69 -78.78
C ASP A 49 -12.15 43.89 -77.28
N PRO A 50 -13.26 44.55 -76.92
CA PRO A 50 -13.66 44.78 -75.54
C PRO A 50 -13.69 43.49 -74.72
N GLU A 51 -14.00 42.35 -75.35
CA GLU A 51 -14.07 41.05 -74.68
C GLU A 51 -12.68 40.55 -74.23
N GLN A 52 -11.65 40.67 -75.08
CA GLN A 52 -10.28 40.26 -74.73
C GLN A 52 -9.69 41.14 -73.61
N LYS A 53 -9.97 42.44 -73.63
CA LYS A 53 -9.57 43.35 -72.54
C LYS A 53 -10.29 43.00 -71.25
N ALA A 54 -11.59 42.70 -71.30
CA ALA A 54 -12.35 42.28 -70.13
C ALA A 54 -11.86 40.93 -69.57
N ILE A 55 -11.48 39.97 -70.43
CA ILE A 55 -10.91 38.68 -70.02
C ILE A 55 -9.54 38.89 -69.36
N SER A 56 -8.67 39.72 -69.93
CA SER A 56 -7.36 40.03 -69.35
C SER A 56 -7.48 40.75 -68.00
N GLN A 57 -8.44 41.67 -67.85
CA GLN A 57 -8.75 42.30 -66.56
C GLN A 57 -9.20 41.28 -65.53
N LYS A 58 -10.17 40.42 -65.87
CA LYS A 58 -10.61 39.32 -65.00
C LYS A 58 -9.48 38.38 -64.62
N TYR A 59 -8.57 38.07 -65.56
CA TYR A 59 -7.40 37.24 -65.27
C TYR A 59 -6.48 37.91 -64.24
N ASN A 60 -6.16 39.19 -64.43
CA ASN A 60 -5.30 39.93 -63.50
C ASN A 60 -5.96 40.08 -62.12
N GLU A 61 -7.27 40.31 -62.07
CA GLU A 61 -8.07 40.33 -60.84
C GLU A 61 -8.02 38.97 -60.14
N LEU A 62 -8.33 37.87 -60.86
CA LEU A 62 -8.26 36.52 -60.31
C LEU A 62 -6.85 36.17 -59.81
N GLN A 63 -5.81 36.56 -60.55
CA GLN A 63 -4.43 36.30 -60.18
C GLN A 63 -4.06 37.07 -58.90
N SER A 64 -4.47 38.34 -58.81
CA SER A 64 -4.35 39.16 -57.60
C SER A 64 -5.03 38.52 -56.40
N GLU A 65 -6.29 38.09 -56.56
CA GLU A 65 -7.05 37.41 -55.52
C GLU A 65 -6.39 36.09 -55.10
N LEU A 66 -5.89 35.30 -56.05
CA LEU A 66 -5.24 34.03 -55.79
C LEU A 66 -3.92 34.21 -55.03
N ASP A 67 -3.13 35.24 -55.36
CA ASP A 67 -1.90 35.56 -54.64
C ASP A 67 -2.19 36.12 -53.24
N ALA A 68 -3.27 36.87 -53.06
CA ALA A 68 -3.73 37.31 -51.73
C ALA A 68 -4.17 36.11 -50.88
N LEU A 69 -5.00 35.21 -51.43
CA LEU A 69 -5.47 33.99 -50.76
C LEU A 69 -4.31 33.08 -50.34
N LYS A 70 -3.27 32.95 -51.16
CA LYS A 70 -2.06 32.19 -50.81
C LYS A 70 -1.33 32.81 -49.62
N LYS A 71 -1.17 34.13 -49.60
CA LYS A 71 -0.54 34.83 -48.46
C LYS A 71 -1.35 34.64 -47.17
N GLU A 72 -2.67 34.82 -47.24
CA GLU A 72 -3.55 34.58 -46.09
C GLU A 72 -3.47 33.13 -45.61
N GLN A 73 -3.40 32.17 -46.54
CA GLN A 73 -3.23 30.76 -46.23
C GLN A 73 -1.91 30.49 -45.50
N ASP A 74 -0.78 31.02 -46.00
CA ASP A 74 0.54 30.84 -45.38
C ASP A 74 0.61 31.44 -43.98
N GLU A 75 0.02 32.63 -43.81
CA GLU A 75 -0.11 33.29 -42.50
C GLU A 75 -0.98 32.47 -41.54
N ALA A 76 -2.13 31.96 -42.02
CA ALA A 76 -3.01 31.11 -41.23
C ALA A 76 -2.33 29.80 -40.80
N PHE A 77 -1.55 29.17 -41.68
CA PHE A 77 -0.78 27.97 -41.34
C PHE A 77 0.30 28.25 -40.30
N THR A 78 1.00 29.37 -40.42
CA THR A 78 2.02 29.79 -39.46
C THR A 78 1.41 30.03 -38.09
N ASN A 79 0.29 30.76 -38.04
CA ASN A 79 -0.45 31.00 -36.80
C ASN A 79 -0.97 29.70 -36.19
N LEU A 80 -1.59 28.83 -36.99
CA LEU A 80 -2.11 27.54 -36.53
C LEU A 80 -1.00 26.66 -35.94
N ARG A 81 0.17 26.63 -36.59
CA ARG A 81 1.33 25.92 -36.07
C ARG A 81 1.77 26.47 -34.72
N GLY A 82 1.86 27.79 -34.57
CA GLY A 82 2.17 28.44 -33.29
C GLY A 82 1.18 28.08 -32.19
N LEU A 83 -0.13 28.10 -32.48
CA LEU A 83 -1.17 27.69 -31.52
C LEU A 83 -1.05 26.22 -31.13
N ARG A 84 -0.74 25.32 -32.08
CA ARG A 84 -0.54 23.90 -31.78
C ARG A 84 0.66 23.69 -30.87
N GLU A 85 1.79 24.30 -31.18
CA GLU A 85 3.00 24.21 -30.35
C GLU A 85 2.77 24.76 -28.93
N ALA A 86 2.03 25.87 -28.80
CA ALA A 86 1.64 26.41 -27.50
C ALA A 86 0.69 25.48 -26.73
N THR A 87 -0.26 24.86 -27.43
CA THR A 87 -1.20 23.90 -26.82
C THR A 87 -0.48 22.65 -26.34
N ASP A 88 0.44 22.11 -27.14
CA ASP A 88 1.20 20.92 -26.79
C ASP A 88 2.13 21.19 -25.59
N LYS A 89 2.75 22.37 -25.52
CA LYS A 89 3.52 22.80 -24.34
C LYS A 89 2.63 22.92 -23.09
N ALA A 90 1.50 23.59 -23.19
CA ALA A 90 0.58 23.75 -22.06
C ALA A 90 0.04 22.41 -21.54
N ARG A 91 -0.25 21.46 -22.44
CA ARG A 91 -0.64 20.08 -22.08
C ARG A 91 0.49 19.33 -21.39
N ALA A 92 1.73 19.46 -21.88
CA ALA A 92 2.89 18.84 -21.25
C ALA A 92 3.09 19.36 -19.81
N GLU A 93 3.05 20.67 -19.61
CA GLU A 93 3.14 21.28 -18.27
C GLU A 93 1.99 20.87 -17.36
N GLN A 94 0.76 20.80 -17.89
CA GLN A 94 -0.40 20.33 -17.14
C GLN A 94 -0.21 18.87 -16.68
N GLN A 95 0.24 18.00 -17.58
CA GLN A 95 0.49 16.59 -17.29
C GLN A 95 1.59 16.41 -16.25
N GLU A 96 2.69 17.16 -16.36
CA GLU A 96 3.79 17.14 -15.40
C GLU A 96 3.34 17.56 -13.99
N LYS A 97 2.55 18.64 -13.89
CA LYS A 97 1.99 19.10 -12.62
C LYS A 97 0.99 18.11 -12.02
N TRP A 98 0.14 17.51 -12.86
CA TRP A 98 -0.79 16.48 -12.42
C TRP A 98 -0.06 15.25 -11.89
N GLN A 99 0.96 14.78 -12.61
CA GLN A 99 1.78 13.65 -12.20
C GLN A 99 2.51 13.95 -10.89
N SER A 100 3.12 15.13 -10.75
CA SER A 100 3.77 15.56 -9.52
C SER A 100 2.82 15.59 -8.32
N LEU A 101 1.58 16.08 -8.52
CA LEU A 101 0.56 16.09 -7.47
C LEU A 101 0.14 14.67 -7.08
N LYS A 102 -0.04 13.80 -8.07
CA LYS A 102 -0.39 12.39 -7.86
C LYS A 102 0.71 11.69 -7.07
N ASP A 103 1.96 11.80 -7.51
CA ASP A 103 3.11 11.17 -6.86
C ASP A 103 3.30 11.70 -5.43
N PHE A 104 3.10 13.00 -5.20
CA PHE A 104 3.14 13.57 -3.85
C PHE A 104 2.08 12.95 -2.93
N LYS A 105 0.83 12.84 -3.42
CA LYS A 105 -0.26 12.23 -2.65
C LYS A 105 -0.02 10.75 -2.40
N ASP A 106 0.38 10.01 -3.43
CA ASP A 106 0.64 8.58 -3.34
C ASP A 106 1.76 8.31 -2.32
N ASN A 107 2.87 9.06 -2.39
CA ASN A 107 3.96 8.98 -1.43
C ASN A 107 3.51 9.30 0.00
N TYR A 108 2.71 10.36 0.20
CA TYR A 108 2.19 10.74 1.52
C TYR A 108 1.34 9.62 2.13
N TYR A 109 0.39 9.08 1.37
CA TYR A 109 -0.50 8.03 1.87
C TYR A 109 0.22 6.69 2.02
N GLN A 110 1.19 6.39 1.17
CA GLN A 110 2.06 5.22 1.33
C GLN A 110 2.87 5.30 2.62
N GLN A 111 3.48 6.45 2.93
CA GLN A 111 4.20 6.67 4.19
C GLN A 111 3.27 6.57 5.40
N LYS A 112 2.07 7.16 5.32
CA LYS A 112 1.07 7.07 6.38
C LYS A 112 0.65 5.61 6.64
N ARG A 113 0.44 4.82 5.59
CA ARG A 113 0.11 3.39 5.69
C ARG A 113 1.27 2.61 6.29
N ALA A 114 2.49 2.81 5.79
CA ALA A 114 3.70 2.17 6.32
C ALA A 114 3.91 2.48 7.82
N PHE A 115 3.67 3.72 8.24
CA PHE A 115 3.73 4.09 9.66
C PHE A 115 2.64 3.39 10.47
N ALA A 116 1.40 3.38 10.00
CA ALA A 116 0.30 2.70 10.69
C ALA A 116 0.55 1.18 10.83
N ASP A 117 1.09 0.55 9.78
CA ASP A 117 1.47 -0.86 9.78
C ASP A 117 2.61 -1.13 10.76
N TYR A 118 3.66 -0.30 10.75
CA TYR A 118 4.75 -0.39 11.73
C TYR A 118 4.22 -0.28 13.17
N ASP A 119 3.36 0.70 13.45
CA ASP A 119 2.77 0.91 14.77
C ASP A 119 1.91 -0.27 15.21
N TYR A 120 1.10 -0.81 14.29
CA TYR A 120 0.29 -2.00 14.53
C TYR A 120 1.15 -3.23 14.84
N GLN A 121 2.16 -3.51 14.01
CA GLN A 121 3.07 -4.64 14.22
C GLN A 121 3.85 -4.49 15.53
N ALA A 122 4.31 -3.27 15.87
CA ALA A 122 5.00 -3.01 17.12
C ALA A 122 4.08 -3.22 18.35
N ARG A 123 2.80 -2.81 18.26
CA ARG A 123 1.80 -3.09 19.31
C ARG A 123 1.55 -4.58 19.45
N LYS A 124 1.36 -5.28 18.33
CA LYS A 124 1.15 -6.73 18.30
C LYS A 124 2.34 -7.48 18.91
N ALA A 125 3.56 -7.14 18.54
CA ALA A 125 4.78 -7.72 19.11
C ALA A 125 4.90 -7.47 20.62
N ARG A 126 4.56 -6.26 21.11
CA ARG A 126 4.54 -5.97 22.55
C ARG A 126 3.48 -6.77 23.30
N GLN A 127 2.29 -6.91 22.73
CA GLN A 127 1.22 -7.70 23.33
C GLN A 127 1.58 -9.18 23.37
N GLU A 128 2.15 -9.71 22.30
CA GLU A 128 2.60 -11.11 22.23
C GLU A 128 3.71 -11.37 23.24
N ARG A 129 4.72 -10.49 23.33
CA ARG A 129 5.76 -10.60 24.36
C ARG A 129 5.20 -10.57 25.78
N LYS A 130 4.29 -9.64 26.08
CA LYS A 130 3.64 -9.58 27.41
C LYS A 130 2.81 -10.83 27.69
N ARG A 131 2.12 -11.36 26.67
CA ARG A 131 1.33 -12.59 26.79
C ARG A 131 2.24 -13.77 27.08
N GLN A 132 3.35 -13.91 26.36
CA GLN A 132 4.34 -14.96 26.59
C GLN A 132 4.97 -14.84 27.98
N GLU A 133 5.39 -13.63 28.38
CA GLU A 133 5.93 -13.37 29.72
C GLU A 133 4.91 -13.71 30.83
N GLN A 134 3.63 -13.39 30.64
CA GLN A 134 2.57 -13.77 31.59
C GLN A 134 2.35 -15.29 31.64
N LEU A 135 2.34 -15.96 30.49
CA LEU A 135 2.21 -17.42 30.43
C LEU A 135 3.40 -18.10 31.12
N GLU A 136 4.62 -17.64 30.86
CA GLU A 136 5.83 -18.13 31.52
C GLU A 136 5.83 -17.84 33.03
N TRP A 137 5.42 -16.65 33.45
CA TRP A 137 5.30 -16.30 34.87
C TRP A 137 4.27 -17.17 35.58
N GLN A 138 3.10 -17.40 34.96
CA GLN A 138 2.07 -18.28 35.52
C GLN A 138 2.57 -19.72 35.60
N ALA A 139 3.19 -20.23 34.54
CA ALA A 139 3.77 -21.58 34.53
C ALA A 139 4.86 -21.73 35.60
N ASN A 140 5.75 -20.75 35.73
CA ASN A 140 6.80 -20.75 36.75
C ASN A 140 6.23 -20.67 38.17
N LYS A 141 5.20 -19.84 38.40
CA LYS A 141 4.52 -19.78 39.71
C LYS A 141 3.84 -21.08 40.07
N ARG A 142 3.19 -21.75 39.11
CA ARG A 142 2.61 -23.08 39.33
C ARG A 142 3.69 -24.10 39.67
N LYS A 143 4.77 -24.16 38.90
CA LYS A 143 5.92 -25.04 39.19
C LYS A 143 6.51 -24.78 40.57
N GLU A 144 6.66 -23.51 40.97
CA GLU A 144 7.12 -23.12 42.30
C GLU A 144 6.15 -23.62 43.39
N THR A 145 4.84 -23.45 43.20
CA THR A 145 3.85 -23.96 44.17
C THR A 145 3.80 -25.48 44.24
N ALA A 146 3.96 -26.18 43.12
CA ALA A 146 4.05 -27.63 43.06
C ALA A 146 5.31 -28.12 43.79
N ALA A 147 6.46 -27.48 43.53
CA ALA A 147 7.71 -27.77 44.21
C ALA A 147 7.62 -27.56 45.73
N LYS A 148 7.02 -26.45 46.19
CA LYS A 148 6.78 -26.21 47.62
C LYS A 148 5.88 -27.27 48.25
N ARG A 149 4.79 -27.65 47.58
CA ARG A 149 3.90 -28.71 48.08
C ARG A 149 4.61 -30.06 48.18
N LEU A 150 5.51 -30.36 47.23
CA LEU A 150 6.33 -31.56 47.27
C LEU A 150 7.35 -31.50 48.41
N GLU A 151 8.03 -30.36 48.57
CA GLU A 151 8.99 -30.13 49.65
C GLU A 151 8.32 -30.25 51.03
N GLU A 152 7.18 -29.60 51.24
CA GLU A 152 6.37 -29.70 52.46
C GLU A 152 5.91 -31.16 52.71
N ALA A 153 5.47 -31.87 51.68
CA ALA A 153 5.08 -33.27 51.79
C ALA A 153 6.27 -34.21 52.06
N SER A 154 7.49 -33.81 51.68
CA SER A 154 8.72 -34.55 51.94
C SER A 154 9.28 -34.37 53.35
N ALA A 155 8.78 -33.37 54.10
CA ALA A 155 9.10 -33.23 55.51
C ALA A 155 8.67 -34.47 56.29
N PRO A 156 9.47 -34.97 57.26
CA PRO A 156 9.11 -36.14 58.04
C PRO A 156 7.74 -35.98 58.70
N ALA A 157 6.84 -36.93 58.48
CA ALA A 157 5.52 -36.90 59.08
C ALA A 157 5.61 -36.90 60.62
N TYR A 158 4.65 -36.24 61.26
CA TYR A 158 4.56 -36.10 62.72
C TYR A 158 5.77 -35.42 63.37
N GLN A 159 6.64 -34.73 62.62
CA GLN A 159 7.87 -34.18 63.18
C GLN A 159 7.60 -33.17 64.30
N ASP A 160 6.63 -32.28 64.13
CA ASP A 160 6.27 -31.29 65.14
C ASP A 160 5.68 -31.96 66.39
N GLU A 161 4.83 -32.98 66.20
CA GLU A 161 4.24 -33.75 67.29
C GLU A 161 5.28 -34.60 68.04
N ILE A 162 6.25 -35.17 67.31
CA ILE A 162 7.40 -35.87 67.88
C ILE A 162 8.23 -34.89 68.70
N LEU A 163 8.58 -33.71 68.16
CA LEU A 163 9.34 -32.71 68.89
C LEU A 163 8.60 -32.20 70.14
N ALA A 164 7.29 -32.00 70.05
CA ALA A 164 6.46 -31.59 71.18
C ALA A 164 6.39 -32.67 72.27
N CYS A 165 6.15 -33.93 71.88
CA CYS A 165 6.15 -35.05 72.83
C CYS A 165 7.52 -35.29 73.45
N GLU A 166 8.59 -35.20 72.66
CA GLU A 166 9.93 -35.32 73.19
C GLU A 166 10.29 -34.17 74.14
N GLY A 167 9.86 -32.93 73.85
CA GLY A 167 10.03 -31.78 74.73
C GLY A 167 9.28 -31.96 76.05
N LEU A 168 8.04 -32.44 75.97
CA LEU A 168 7.20 -32.68 77.14
C LEU A 168 7.72 -33.86 77.99
N ILE A 169 8.19 -34.94 77.34
CA ILE A 169 8.85 -36.05 78.00
C ILE A 169 10.14 -35.59 78.69
N ARG A 170 10.96 -34.75 78.04
CA ARG A 170 12.17 -34.17 78.66
C ARG A 170 11.82 -33.27 79.86
N HIS A 171 10.69 -32.58 79.82
CA HIS A 171 10.22 -31.75 80.93
C HIS A 171 9.74 -32.59 82.13
N PHE A 172 9.03 -33.70 81.89
CA PHE A 172 8.51 -34.57 82.96
C PHE A 172 9.49 -35.67 83.43
N ASP A 173 10.44 -36.06 82.59
CA ASP A 173 11.48 -37.05 82.88
C ASP A 173 12.74 -36.79 82.03
N PRO A 174 13.68 -35.95 82.51
CA PRO A 174 14.85 -35.56 81.76
C PRO A 174 15.82 -36.72 81.47
N SER A 175 15.65 -37.89 82.10
CA SER A 175 16.45 -39.09 81.86
C SER A 175 15.83 -40.06 80.86
N ALA A 176 14.58 -39.84 80.41
CA ALA A 176 13.85 -40.79 79.55
C ALA A 176 14.29 -40.80 78.08
N LEU A 177 15.03 -39.78 77.63
CA LEU A 177 15.49 -39.65 76.25
C LEU A 177 16.97 -39.27 76.23
N PRO A 178 17.73 -39.64 75.18
CA PRO A 178 19.11 -39.21 75.04
C PRO A 178 19.19 -37.67 75.08
N ALA A 179 20.28 -37.16 75.67
CA ALA A 179 20.54 -35.73 75.77
C ALA A 179 20.38 -35.08 74.38
N LYS A 180 19.55 -34.04 74.30
CA LYS A 180 19.39 -33.29 73.05
C LYS A 180 20.75 -32.66 72.74
N GLU A 181 21.39 -33.05 71.65
CA GLU A 181 22.61 -32.37 71.18
C GLU A 181 22.26 -30.90 70.90
N THR A 182 22.71 -30.02 71.79
CA THR A 182 22.59 -28.58 71.60
C THR A 182 23.69 -28.14 70.65
N THR A 183 23.35 -27.93 69.39
CA THR A 183 24.20 -27.14 68.50
C THR A 183 24.33 -25.73 69.07
N ALA A 184 25.56 -25.38 69.48
CA ALA A 184 26.17 -24.08 69.78
C ALA A 184 25.27 -22.90 70.24
N THR A 185 25.75 -22.18 71.26
CA THR A 185 25.18 -20.95 71.82
C THR A 185 24.77 -19.91 70.75
N ASN A 186 23.48 -19.86 70.44
CA ASN A 186 22.91 -18.82 69.59
C ASN A 186 22.88 -17.47 70.34
N LYS A 187 23.31 -16.38 69.68
CA LYS A 187 23.25 -15.01 70.21
C LYS A 187 21.83 -14.48 70.45
N PHE A 188 20.81 -15.26 70.09
CA PHE A 188 19.39 -15.01 70.34
C PHE A 188 18.80 -15.95 71.41
N ALA A 189 19.63 -16.60 72.23
CA ALA A 189 19.15 -17.40 73.34
C ALA A 189 18.32 -16.52 74.28
N ALA A 190 17.01 -16.79 74.34
CA ALA A 190 16.08 -16.04 75.16
C ALA A 190 16.47 -16.15 76.65
N SER A 191 16.79 -15.01 77.28
CA SER A 191 16.97 -14.94 78.73
C SER A 191 15.60 -15.03 79.41
N ALA A 192 15.43 -16.00 80.31
CA ALA A 192 14.20 -16.19 81.07
C ALA A 192 13.98 -15.01 82.03
N GLN A 193 13.07 -14.09 81.69
CA GLN A 193 12.79 -12.86 82.46
C GLN A 193 11.56 -12.96 83.38
N ARG A 194 10.90 -14.12 83.49
CA ARG A 194 9.77 -14.31 84.43
C ARG A 194 9.82 -15.66 85.11
N THR A 195 9.71 -15.64 86.44
CA THR A 195 9.42 -16.81 87.27
C THR A 195 7.92 -17.07 87.22
N VAL A 196 7.52 -18.26 86.78
CA VAL A 196 6.11 -18.68 86.78
C VAL A 196 5.81 -19.33 88.12
N GLU A 197 4.88 -18.76 88.90
CA GLU A 197 4.37 -19.37 90.12
C GLU A 197 3.57 -20.64 89.79
N SER A 198 3.81 -21.71 90.54
CA SER A 198 3.27 -23.05 90.33
C SER A 198 1.81 -23.22 90.80
N SER A 199 0.97 -22.20 90.65
CA SER A 199 -0.47 -22.33 90.92
C SER A 199 -1.13 -23.05 89.74
N GLY A 200 -1.66 -24.25 90.01
CA GLY A 200 -2.11 -25.20 89.00
C GLY A 200 -3.10 -24.62 88.01
N PHE A 201 -2.74 -24.68 86.72
CA PHE A 201 -3.65 -24.42 85.61
C PHE A 201 -4.86 -25.37 85.70
N LYS A 202 -6.02 -24.83 86.07
CA LYS A 202 -7.28 -25.57 86.14
C LYS A 202 -7.98 -25.49 84.79
N GLY A 203 -7.87 -26.55 83.97
CA GLY A 203 -8.71 -26.66 82.77
C GLY A 203 -8.18 -27.54 81.63
N THR A 204 -6.92 -27.96 81.63
CA THR A 204 -6.38 -28.81 80.55
C THR A 204 -5.81 -30.10 81.14
N ARG A 205 -6.40 -31.25 80.77
CA ARG A 205 -5.95 -32.58 81.19
C ARG A 205 -4.50 -32.78 80.73
N ILE A 206 -3.56 -32.84 81.68
CA ILE A 206 -2.17 -33.23 81.40
C ILE A 206 -2.19 -34.69 80.96
N VAL A 207 -1.77 -34.96 79.73
CA VAL A 207 -1.66 -36.32 79.19
C VAL A 207 -0.66 -37.09 80.05
N LYS A 208 -0.98 -38.34 80.44
CA LYS A 208 -0.10 -39.12 81.31
C LYS A 208 1.21 -39.43 80.56
N LYS A 209 2.32 -39.50 81.31
CA LYS A 209 3.66 -39.77 80.76
C LYS A 209 3.71 -41.05 79.92
N ASP A 210 3.02 -42.10 80.34
CA ASP A 210 3.01 -43.37 79.62
C ASP A 210 2.23 -43.25 78.29
N ASP A 211 1.10 -42.53 78.29
CA ASP A 211 0.35 -42.20 77.08
C ASP A 211 1.19 -41.35 76.09
N LEU A 212 2.09 -40.49 76.57
CA LEU A 212 3.00 -39.71 75.72
C LEU A 212 4.08 -40.58 75.09
N LYS A 213 4.62 -41.56 75.82
CA LYS A 213 5.61 -42.51 75.30
C LYS A 213 4.97 -43.44 74.26
N GLU A 214 3.74 -43.89 74.48
CA GLU A 214 2.99 -44.69 73.53
C GLU A 214 2.71 -43.92 72.23
N LYS A 215 2.27 -42.65 72.33
CA LYS A 215 2.09 -41.78 71.16
C LYS A 215 3.38 -41.51 70.41
N LEU A 216 4.49 -41.29 71.12
CA LEU A 216 5.81 -41.11 70.52
C LEU A 216 6.25 -42.35 69.73
N ALA A 217 6.06 -43.55 70.30
CA ALA A 217 6.39 -44.81 69.63
C ALA A 217 5.52 -45.04 68.39
N HIS A 218 4.21 -44.77 68.49
CA HIS A 218 3.29 -44.85 67.37
C HIS A 218 3.70 -43.90 66.23
N TRP A 219 3.92 -42.62 66.52
CA TRP A 219 4.30 -41.63 65.50
C TRP A 219 5.66 -41.92 64.87
N LYS A 220 6.66 -42.37 65.63
CA LYS A 220 7.96 -42.79 65.07
C LYS A 220 7.85 -44.03 64.18
N SER A 221 7.06 -45.03 64.58
CA SER A 221 6.86 -46.24 63.78
C SER A 221 6.09 -45.98 62.48
N ASP A 222 5.16 -45.02 62.49
CA ASP A 222 4.36 -44.66 61.31
C ASP A 222 4.97 -43.54 60.45
N GLN A 223 6.04 -42.88 60.92
CA GLN A 223 6.65 -41.72 60.27
C GLN A 223 7.04 -41.98 58.81
N ASP A 224 7.78 -43.05 58.52
CA ASP A 224 8.23 -43.37 57.16
C ASP A 224 7.07 -43.69 56.22
N ARG A 225 6.10 -44.49 56.70
CA ARG A 225 4.92 -44.86 55.93
C ARG A 225 4.08 -43.62 55.59
N LYS A 226 3.86 -42.74 56.57
CA LYS A 226 3.08 -41.52 56.40
C LYS A 226 3.77 -40.47 55.55
N THR A 227 5.09 -40.34 55.65
CA THR A 227 5.88 -39.47 54.76
C THR A 227 5.78 -39.94 53.32
N LYS A 228 5.94 -41.25 53.06
CA LYS A 228 5.76 -41.83 51.70
C LYS A 228 4.33 -41.65 51.16
N GLU A 229 3.31 -41.86 52.00
CA GLU A 229 1.90 -41.62 51.64
C GLU A 229 1.65 -40.14 51.30
N ASN A 230 2.24 -39.20 52.06
CA ASN A 230 2.09 -37.76 51.82
C ASN A 230 2.77 -37.33 50.52
N ILE A 231 4.00 -37.78 50.26
CA ILE A 231 4.72 -37.54 49.00
C ILE A 231 3.92 -38.09 47.80
N ALA A 232 3.43 -39.33 47.90
CA ALA A 232 2.66 -39.95 46.82
C ALA A 232 1.35 -39.21 46.52
N LYS A 233 0.66 -38.70 47.57
CA LYS A 233 -0.54 -37.86 47.39
C LYS A 233 -0.20 -36.50 46.77
N ALA A 234 0.88 -35.87 47.21
CA ALA A 234 1.34 -34.59 46.64
C ALA A 234 1.72 -34.75 45.16
N GLN A 235 2.46 -35.81 44.81
CA GLN A 235 2.82 -36.10 43.42
C GLN A 235 1.59 -36.35 42.55
N LYS A 236 0.64 -37.17 43.02
CA LYS A 236 -0.60 -37.44 42.29
C LYS A 236 -1.44 -36.18 42.04
N GLU A 237 -1.48 -35.26 43.00
CA GLU A 237 -2.19 -33.99 42.85
C GLU A 237 -1.45 -33.04 41.89
N ILE A 238 -0.11 -33.03 41.89
CA ILE A 238 0.68 -32.29 40.90
C ILE A 238 0.42 -32.83 39.49
N ASP A 239 0.49 -34.15 39.30
CA ASP A 239 0.23 -34.79 38.00
C ASP A 239 -1.20 -34.50 37.48
N ARG A 240 -2.19 -34.47 38.40
CA ARG A 240 -3.56 -34.09 38.07
C ARG A 240 -3.66 -32.63 37.63
N LEU A 241 -3.02 -31.72 38.34
CA LEU A 241 -3.01 -30.28 38.01
C LEU A 241 -2.29 -30.01 36.68
N GLU A 242 -1.24 -30.77 36.37
CA GLU A 242 -0.55 -30.71 35.07
C GLU A 242 -1.42 -31.29 33.92
N ALA A 243 -2.15 -32.38 34.16
CA ALA A 243 -3.05 -32.96 33.17
C ALA A 243 -4.26 -32.03 32.86
N GLU A 244 -4.86 -31.42 33.88
CA GLU A 244 -5.96 -30.46 33.72
C GLU A 244 -5.54 -29.20 32.93
N GLU A 245 -4.25 -28.84 32.96
CA GLU A 245 -3.70 -27.75 32.15
C GLU A 245 -3.62 -28.09 30.66
N THR A 246 -3.25 -29.33 30.31
CA THR A 246 -3.16 -29.75 28.91
C THR A 246 -4.51 -29.78 28.20
N ASP A 247 -5.59 -30.11 28.91
CA ASP A 247 -6.96 -30.06 28.40
C ASP A 247 -7.56 -28.64 28.44
N GLY A 248 -7.15 -27.80 29.40
CA GLY A 248 -7.55 -26.40 29.50
C GLY A 248 -6.97 -25.46 28.43
N ALA A 249 -5.94 -25.89 27.69
CA ALA A 249 -5.33 -25.13 26.59
C ALA A 249 -6.15 -25.17 25.28
N THR A 250 -7.08 -26.14 25.13
CA THR A 250 -8.02 -26.17 24.00
C THR A 250 -9.24 -25.27 24.28
N ASP A 251 -9.00 -23.98 24.49
CA ASP A 251 -10.07 -23.00 24.67
C ASP A 251 -10.80 -22.74 23.33
N THR A 252 -11.72 -23.64 22.99
CA THR A 252 -12.66 -23.51 21.87
C THR A 252 -13.61 -22.33 22.01
N ALA A 253 -13.70 -21.69 23.20
CA ALA A 253 -14.61 -20.57 23.45
C ALA A 253 -14.06 -19.22 22.97
N ARG A 254 -12.78 -19.11 22.61
CA ARG A 254 -12.17 -17.87 22.07
C ARG A 254 -12.31 -17.72 20.55
N LYS A 255 -12.67 -18.79 19.84
CA LYS A 255 -12.86 -18.79 18.37
C LYS A 255 -14.08 -17.97 17.91
N PRO A 256 -15.25 -18.00 18.57
CA PRO A 256 -16.39 -17.18 18.16
C PRO A 256 -16.18 -15.69 18.43
N SER A 257 -15.50 -15.31 19.52
CA SER A 257 -15.30 -13.89 19.87
C SER A 257 -14.34 -13.16 18.92
N GLN A 258 -13.42 -13.88 18.27
CA GLN A 258 -12.57 -13.32 17.21
C GLN A 258 -13.31 -13.16 15.87
N LYS A 259 -14.37 -13.95 15.61
CA LYS A 259 -15.16 -13.84 14.38
C LYS A 259 -16.07 -12.60 14.35
N ASN A 260 -16.41 -12.03 15.53
CA ASN A 260 -17.40 -10.96 15.65
C ASN A 260 -16.85 -9.58 16.08
N GLN A 261 -15.54 -9.38 16.23
CA GLN A 261 -14.97 -8.05 16.49
C GLN A 261 -14.56 -7.33 15.20
N ALA A 262 -15.57 -6.83 14.48
CA ALA A 262 -15.41 -5.85 13.39
C ALA A 262 -16.22 -4.56 13.66
N VAL A 263 -16.44 -4.22 14.93
CA VAL A 263 -17.03 -2.95 15.32
C VAL A 263 -15.90 -1.97 15.65
N ASN A 264 -15.65 -1.03 14.73
CA ASN A 264 -14.72 0.11 14.84
C ASN A 264 -13.36 -0.02 14.13
N GLY A 265 -13.37 -0.26 12.81
CA GLY A 265 -12.30 0.21 11.90
C GLY A 265 -10.92 -0.44 12.00
N GLY A 266 -10.79 -1.63 12.61
CA GLY A 266 -9.58 -2.45 12.56
C GLY A 266 -9.60 -3.40 11.35
N ALA A 267 -8.44 -3.63 10.74
CA ALA A 267 -8.28 -4.46 9.54
C ALA A 267 -9.03 -5.80 9.65
N VAL A 268 -9.88 -6.04 8.64
CA VAL A 268 -10.59 -7.31 8.42
C VAL A 268 -9.54 -8.40 8.31
N SER A 269 -9.70 -9.50 9.05
CA SER A 269 -8.75 -10.62 8.98
C SER A 269 -8.69 -11.14 7.54
N ALA A 270 -7.51 -11.55 7.05
CA ALA A 270 -7.33 -12.09 5.70
C ALA A 270 -8.32 -13.22 5.32
N GLY A 271 -8.84 -13.97 6.31
CA GLY A 271 -9.88 -14.97 6.08
C GLY A 271 -11.26 -14.40 5.72
N ALA A 272 -11.60 -13.21 6.21
CA ALA A 272 -12.84 -12.52 5.89
C ALA A 272 -12.73 -11.72 4.57
N GLU A 273 -11.53 -11.25 4.19
CA GLU A 273 -11.29 -10.75 2.83
C GLU A 273 -11.42 -11.87 1.78
N LEU A 274 -10.85 -13.07 2.06
CA LEU A 274 -11.00 -14.24 1.19
C LEU A 274 -12.46 -14.68 1.02
N GLU A 275 -13.28 -14.56 2.07
CA GLU A 275 -14.71 -14.91 2.01
C GLU A 275 -15.48 -13.88 1.17
N GLN A 276 -15.19 -12.59 1.34
CA GLN A 276 -15.77 -11.52 0.53
C GLN A 276 -15.34 -11.58 -0.95
N GLU A 277 -14.09 -11.95 -1.24
CA GLU A 277 -13.61 -12.18 -2.61
C GLU A 277 -14.33 -13.35 -3.28
N LYS A 278 -14.55 -14.46 -2.56
CA LYS A 278 -15.29 -15.61 -3.08
C LYS A 278 -16.76 -15.32 -3.34
N ASP A 279 -17.40 -14.56 -2.47
CA ASP A 279 -18.79 -14.14 -2.65
C ASP A 279 -18.90 -13.22 -3.88
N ALA A 280 -17.97 -12.28 -4.06
CA ALA A 280 -17.92 -11.43 -5.25
C ALA A 280 -17.65 -12.22 -6.55
N GLU A 281 -16.78 -13.24 -6.51
CA GLU A 281 -16.57 -14.16 -7.64
C GLU A 281 -17.84 -14.95 -7.99
N ALA A 282 -18.61 -15.37 -6.97
CA ALA A 282 -19.86 -16.09 -7.18
C ALA A 282 -20.93 -15.19 -7.83
N ASP A 283 -21.06 -13.95 -7.37
CA ASP A 283 -22.00 -12.97 -7.94
C ASP A 283 -21.65 -12.65 -9.40
N VAL A 284 -20.37 -12.43 -9.72
CA VAL A 284 -19.91 -12.21 -11.10
C VAL A 284 -20.14 -13.44 -11.97
N ALA A 285 -19.93 -14.65 -11.44
CA ALA A 285 -20.19 -15.88 -12.17
C ALA A 285 -21.69 -16.10 -12.44
N GLU A 286 -22.56 -15.63 -11.55
CA GLU A 286 -24.01 -15.68 -11.73
C GLU A 286 -24.48 -14.65 -12.78
N GLU A 287 -23.99 -13.41 -12.72
CA GLU A 287 -24.26 -12.40 -13.74
C GLU A 287 -23.78 -12.83 -15.13
N LEU A 288 -22.60 -13.45 -15.23
CA LEU A 288 -22.07 -13.94 -16.51
C LEU A 288 -22.92 -15.08 -17.08
N LYS A 289 -23.51 -15.93 -16.24
CA LYS A 289 -24.44 -16.97 -16.69
C LYS A 289 -25.75 -16.37 -17.16
N LYS A 290 -26.26 -15.36 -16.44
CA LYS A 290 -27.49 -14.66 -16.81
C LYS A 290 -27.34 -13.91 -18.14
N ALA A 291 -26.22 -13.22 -18.34
CA ALA A 291 -25.90 -12.55 -19.59
C ALA A 291 -25.79 -13.53 -20.78
N LYS A 292 -25.21 -14.72 -20.58
CA LYS A 292 -25.15 -15.76 -21.62
C LYS A 292 -26.50 -16.38 -21.97
N ILE A 293 -27.47 -16.35 -21.05
CA ILE A 293 -28.83 -16.79 -21.33
C ILE A 293 -29.56 -15.73 -22.15
N GLU A 294 -29.37 -14.45 -21.84
CA GLU A 294 -29.98 -13.33 -22.58
C GLU A 294 -29.46 -13.22 -24.03
N ASP A 295 -28.17 -13.50 -24.29
CA ASP A 295 -27.61 -13.55 -25.66
C ASP A 295 -28.04 -14.82 -26.46
N GLY A 296 -28.60 -15.83 -25.79
CA GLY A 296 -29.10 -17.06 -26.44
C GLY A 296 -30.59 -17.01 -26.81
N GLU A 297 -31.34 -16.03 -26.32
CA GLU A 297 -32.77 -15.85 -26.55
C GLU A 297 -33.11 -14.68 -27.51
N ALA A 298 -32.09 -14.07 -28.14
CA ALA A 298 -32.23 -12.97 -29.11
C ALA A 298 -32.10 -13.43 -30.58
#